data_AF-A0A355B562-F1
#
_entry.id   AF-A0A355B562-F1
#
_cell.length_a   1.000
_cell.length_b   1.000
_cell.length_c   1.000
_cell.angle_alpha   90.00
_cell.angle_beta   90.00
_cell.angle_gamma   90.00
#
_symmetry.space_group_name_H-M   'P 1'
#
loop_
_entity.id
_entity.type
_entity.pdbx_description
1 polymer ?
#
loop_
_entity_poly.entity_id
_entity_poly.type
_entity_poly.pdbx_seq_one_letter_code
_entity_poly.pdbx_strand_id
1 'polypeptide(L)'
;MAQGEASLDTKAVEIIDPGKGKWMYYLSTAWENTWPLLALFVLWELLARSEIIHTALFPTVTVVIGTIGHLFREGILIPDILASLSRVLIGGLVACMFGTVFGLIMGTNRIIEKIIIPPLNFFLSIPGIATFPIVILFLGLSETTLIVTLGFEAGLTVLVNTWTGVKTVPPNMLYAGRVLGAKGWAFFRRVLFPAAVLSKNSAEFQAASRV
;
A
#
# COMPACT_ATOMS: atom_id res chain seq x y z
N MET A 1 4.74 46.90 -21.22
CA MET A 1 4.71 45.46 -20.88
C MET A 1 3.67 45.17 -19.78
N ALA A 2 2.46 45.73 -19.86
CA ALA A 2 1.43 45.61 -18.82
C ALA A 2 0.07 45.11 -19.35
N GLN A 3 -0.01 44.77 -20.64
CA GLN A 3 -1.24 44.28 -21.31
C GLN A 3 -1.34 42.75 -21.37
N GLY A 4 -0.27 42.02 -21.03
CA GLY A 4 -0.24 40.56 -21.06
C GLY A 4 -0.84 39.90 -19.81
N GLU A 5 -0.54 40.44 -18.62
CA GLU A 5 -0.99 39.88 -17.32
C GLU A 5 -2.51 40.01 -17.11
N ALA A 6 -3.11 41.12 -17.55
CA ALA A 6 -4.55 41.35 -17.40
C ALA A 6 -5.43 40.40 -18.25
N SER A 7 -4.86 39.65 -19.20
CA SER A 7 -5.60 38.68 -20.02
C SER A 7 -5.59 37.25 -19.47
N LEU A 8 -4.64 36.95 -18.58
CA LEU A 8 -4.50 35.64 -17.96
C LEU A 8 -5.42 35.50 -16.75
N ASP A 9 -5.59 36.57 -15.98
CA ASP A 9 -6.51 36.60 -14.84
C ASP A 9 -7.98 36.47 -15.29
N THR A 10 -8.36 37.06 -16.43
CA THR A 10 -9.75 36.98 -16.91
C THR A 10 -10.13 35.56 -17.33
N LYS A 11 -9.19 34.79 -17.90
CA LYS A 11 -9.41 33.37 -18.26
C LYS A 11 -9.38 32.44 -17.04
N ALA A 12 -8.62 32.77 -16.01
CA ALA A 12 -8.58 32.01 -14.77
C ALA A 12 -9.84 32.20 -13.92
N VAL A 13 -10.44 33.39 -13.96
CA VAL A 13 -11.67 33.73 -13.23
C VAL A 13 -12.93 33.16 -13.90
N GLU A 14 -12.92 32.93 -15.21
CA GLU A 14 -14.06 32.33 -15.94
C GLU A 14 -14.24 30.81 -15.67
N ILE A 15 -13.31 30.18 -14.95
CA ILE A 15 -13.40 28.78 -14.51
C ILE A 15 -14.31 28.64 -13.25
N ILE A 16 -14.74 29.75 -12.64
CA ILE A 16 -15.46 29.75 -11.36
C ILE A 16 -16.84 30.44 -11.49
N ASP A 17 -17.71 29.95 -12.39
CA ASP A 17 -19.16 29.89 -12.10
C ASP A 17 -19.92 28.90 -13.01
N PRO A 18 -20.09 27.62 -12.62
CA PRO A 18 -20.97 26.73 -13.35
C PRO A 18 -22.42 26.93 -12.87
N GLY A 19 -23.09 27.93 -13.44
CA GLY A 19 -24.53 28.10 -13.35
C GLY A 19 -25.30 26.88 -13.87
N LYS A 20 -26.25 26.38 -13.08
CA LYS A 20 -27.33 25.42 -13.41
C LYS A 20 -26.99 24.10 -14.14
N GLY A 21 -25.71 23.69 -14.25
CA GLY A 21 -25.29 22.43 -14.87
C GLY A 21 -24.58 21.41 -13.96
N LYS A 22 -24.34 21.77 -12.68
CA LYS A 22 -23.51 20.98 -11.75
C LYS A 22 -23.94 19.52 -11.61
N TRP A 23 -25.25 19.27 -11.49
CA TRP A 23 -25.80 17.92 -11.34
C TRP A 23 -25.63 17.06 -12.59
N MET A 24 -25.71 17.63 -13.78
CA MET A 24 -25.50 16.90 -15.03
C MET A 24 -24.04 16.49 -15.22
N TYR A 25 -23.08 17.31 -14.79
CA TYR A 25 -21.65 16.94 -14.78
C TYR A 25 -21.33 15.86 -13.72
N TYR A 26 -21.83 16.01 -12.49
CA TYR A 26 -21.64 14.96 -11.47
C TYR A 26 -22.32 13.64 -11.87
N LEU A 27 -23.49 13.69 -12.51
CA LEU A 27 -24.19 12.50 -13.00
C LEU A 27 -23.48 11.88 -14.21
N SER A 28 -22.93 12.66 -15.13
CA SER A 28 -22.18 12.11 -16.27
C SER A 28 -20.86 11.47 -15.82
N THR A 29 -20.12 12.13 -14.93
CA THR A 29 -18.88 11.57 -14.35
C THR A 29 -19.17 10.37 -13.44
N ALA A 30 -20.27 10.39 -12.69
CA ALA A 30 -20.69 9.22 -11.91
C ALA A 30 -21.10 8.06 -12.83
N TRP A 31 -21.83 8.33 -13.91
CA TRP A 31 -22.25 7.33 -14.88
C TRP A 31 -21.06 6.70 -15.61
N GLU A 32 -20.12 7.50 -16.10
CA GLU A 32 -18.88 7.04 -16.75
C GLU A 32 -18.08 6.06 -15.88
N ASN A 33 -18.07 6.28 -14.56
CA ASN A 33 -17.38 5.40 -13.61
C ASN A 33 -18.22 4.20 -13.14
N THR A 34 -19.55 4.30 -13.15
CA THR A 34 -20.44 3.29 -12.56
C THR A 34 -20.91 2.26 -13.58
N TRP A 35 -21.09 2.64 -14.85
CA TRP A 35 -21.56 1.71 -15.89
C TRP A 35 -20.66 0.48 -16.10
N PRO A 36 -19.30 0.55 -16.01
CA PRO A 36 -18.47 -0.64 -16.18
C PRO A 36 -18.66 -1.63 -15.02
N LEU A 37 -18.89 -1.13 -13.81
CA LEU A 37 -19.18 -1.94 -12.63
C LEU A 37 -20.54 -2.64 -12.76
N LEU A 38 -21.56 -1.91 -13.20
CA LEU A 38 -22.89 -2.49 -13.45
C LEU A 38 -22.83 -3.54 -14.56
N ALA A 39 -22.14 -3.25 -15.66
CA ALA A 39 -21.92 -4.20 -16.75
C ALA A 39 -21.21 -5.47 -16.26
N LEU A 40 -20.20 -5.32 -15.39
CA LEU A 40 -19.51 -6.44 -14.76
C LEU A 40 -20.45 -7.29 -13.89
N PHE A 41 -21.27 -6.67 -13.02
CA PHE A 41 -22.21 -7.42 -12.18
C PHE A 41 -23.28 -8.14 -12.99
N VAL A 42 -23.80 -7.50 -14.04
CA VAL A 42 -24.77 -8.13 -14.95
C VAL A 42 -24.13 -9.29 -15.69
N LEU A 43 -22.92 -9.10 -16.24
CA LEU A 43 -22.19 -10.17 -16.92
C LEU A 43 -21.89 -11.34 -15.98
N TRP A 44 -21.45 -11.06 -14.75
CA TRP A 44 -21.27 -12.08 -13.72
C TRP A 44 -22.57 -12.83 -13.47
N GLU A 45 -23.68 -12.14 -13.19
CA GLU A 45 -24.96 -12.78 -12.91
C GLU A 45 -25.42 -13.67 -14.07
N LEU A 46 -25.27 -13.22 -15.32
CA LEU A 46 -25.58 -14.02 -16.50
C LEU A 46 -24.66 -15.24 -16.65
N LEU A 47 -23.36 -15.09 -16.41
CA LEU A 47 -22.40 -16.19 -16.47
C LEU A 47 -22.64 -17.20 -15.34
N ALA A 48 -22.93 -16.75 -14.13
CA ALA A 48 -23.23 -17.62 -12.99
C ALA A 48 -24.55 -18.39 -13.18
N ARG A 49 -25.56 -17.75 -13.80
CA ARG A 49 -26.83 -18.40 -14.16
C ARG A 49 -26.74 -19.32 -15.38
N SER A 50 -25.70 -19.19 -16.19
CA SER A 50 -25.52 -20.06 -17.36
C SER A 50 -25.13 -21.49 -17.00
N GLU A 51 -24.79 -21.76 -15.73
CA GLU A 51 -24.41 -23.08 -15.18
C GLU A 51 -23.24 -23.75 -15.90
N ILE A 52 -22.50 -23.02 -16.74
CA ILE A 52 -21.28 -23.49 -17.41
C ILE A 52 -20.20 -23.88 -16.38
N ILE A 53 -20.20 -23.21 -15.22
CA ILE A 53 -19.34 -23.47 -14.07
C ILE A 53 -20.24 -23.88 -12.90
N HIS A 54 -19.84 -24.91 -12.16
CA HIS A 54 -20.59 -25.35 -10.97
C HIS A 54 -20.89 -24.19 -10.02
N THR A 55 -22.16 -24.04 -9.64
CA THR A 55 -22.68 -22.93 -8.82
C THR A 55 -22.00 -22.81 -7.45
N ALA A 56 -21.42 -23.91 -6.94
CA ALA A 56 -20.60 -23.90 -5.71
C ALA A 56 -19.27 -23.15 -5.88
N LEU A 57 -18.69 -23.16 -7.09
CA LEU A 57 -17.44 -22.46 -7.42
C LEU A 57 -17.72 -21.04 -7.93
N PHE A 58 -18.92 -20.81 -8.49
CA PHE A 58 -19.28 -19.53 -9.08
C PHE A 58 -20.74 -19.15 -8.74
N PRO A 59 -21.03 -18.73 -7.49
CA PRO A 59 -22.38 -18.38 -7.07
C PRO A 59 -22.85 -17.08 -7.74
N THR A 60 -24.17 -16.95 -7.89
CA THR A 60 -24.82 -15.72 -8.39
C THR A 60 -24.67 -14.59 -7.38
N VAL A 61 -24.67 -13.35 -7.87
CA VAL A 61 -24.59 -12.13 -7.05
C VAL A 61 -25.76 -12.09 -6.06
N THR A 62 -26.94 -12.55 -6.49
CA THR A 62 -28.13 -12.66 -5.65
C THR A 62 -27.89 -13.56 -4.43
N VAL A 63 -27.27 -14.73 -4.62
CA VAL A 63 -26.95 -15.67 -3.53
C VAL A 63 -25.91 -15.06 -2.59
N VAL A 64 -24.88 -14.40 -3.12
CA VAL A 64 -23.85 -13.74 -2.30
C VAL A 64 -24.47 -12.69 -1.37
N ILE A 65 -25.33 -11.81 -1.89
CA ILE A 65 -26.00 -10.77 -1.08
C ILE A 65 -26.91 -11.40 -0.01
N GLY A 66 -27.67 -12.44 -0.35
CA GLY A 66 -28.49 -13.17 0.61
C GLY A 66 -27.68 -13.79 1.74
N THR A 67 -26.55 -14.41 1.41
CA THR A 67 -25.64 -15.03 2.39
C THR A 67 -24.99 -14.00 3.30
N ILE A 68 -24.59 -12.83 2.79
CA ILE A 68 -24.07 -11.74 3.64
C ILE A 68 -25.11 -11.33 4.69
N GLY A 69 -26.37 -11.13 4.28
CA GLY A 69 -27.46 -10.78 5.21
C GLY A 69 -27.74 -11.87 6.23
N HIS A 70 -27.67 -13.13 5.84
CA HIS A 70 -27.83 -14.28 6.72
C HIS A 70 -26.71 -14.35 7.77
N LEU A 71 -25.43 -14.33 7.35
CA LEU A 71 -24.27 -14.35 8.24
C LEU A 71 -24.23 -13.15 9.20
N PHE A 72 -24.71 -11.99 8.75
CA PHE A 72 -24.84 -10.82 9.60
C PHE A 72 -25.89 -11.02 10.70
N ARG A 73 -27.08 -11.54 10.35
CA ARG A 73 -28.16 -11.79 11.32
C ARG A 73 -27.81 -12.89 12.32
N GLU A 74 -27.04 -13.89 11.89
CA GLU A 74 -26.54 -14.95 12.78
C GLU A 74 -25.40 -14.48 13.69
N GLY A 75 -24.88 -13.27 13.49
CA GLY A 75 -23.79 -12.73 14.30
C GLY A 75 -22.43 -13.34 14.00
N ILE A 76 -22.28 -14.06 12.89
CA ILE A 76 -21.03 -14.72 12.47
C ILE A 76 -20.13 -13.76 11.70
N LEU A 77 -20.72 -12.93 10.82
CA LEU A 77 -19.98 -12.10 9.88
C LEU A 77 -19.02 -11.11 10.58
N ILE A 78 -19.48 -10.45 11.64
CA ILE A 78 -18.69 -9.41 12.32
C ILE A 78 -17.49 -10.00 13.07
N PRO A 79 -17.63 -11.06 13.89
CA PRO A 79 -16.48 -11.76 14.48
C PRO A 79 -15.43 -12.19 13.46
N ASP A 80 -15.84 -12.76 12.32
CA ASP A 80 -14.92 -13.24 11.28
C ASP A 80 -14.16 -12.09 10.59
N ILE A 81 -14.85 -10.97 10.34
CA ILE A 81 -14.22 -9.74 9.83
C ILE A 81 -13.22 -9.21 10.85
N LEU A 82 -13.60 -9.11 12.12
CA LEU A 82 -12.73 -8.60 13.17
C LEU A 82 -11.53 -9.50 13.40
N ALA A 83 -11.71 -10.82 13.38
CA ALA A 83 -10.62 -11.79 13.47
C ALA A 83 -9.64 -11.57 12.31
N SER A 84 -10.14 -11.51 11.07
CA SER A 84 -9.30 -11.27 9.88
C SER A 84 -8.57 -9.94 9.94
N LEU A 85 -9.26 -8.86 10.33
CA LEU A 85 -8.66 -7.55 10.49
C LEU A 85 -7.60 -7.52 11.58
N SER A 86 -7.86 -8.18 12.72
CA SER A 86 -6.90 -8.25 13.83
C SER A 86 -5.60 -8.94 13.42
N ARG A 87 -5.68 -10.01 12.62
CA ARG A 87 -4.50 -10.70 12.08
C ARG A 87 -3.66 -9.77 11.21
N VAL A 88 -4.28 -9.04 10.30
CA VAL A 88 -3.60 -8.08 9.41
C VAL A 88 -2.97 -6.95 10.22
N LEU A 89 -3.68 -6.41 11.22
CA LEU A 89 -3.17 -5.33 12.06
C LEU A 89 -1.98 -5.78 12.92
N ILE A 90 -2.12 -6.91 13.62
CA ILE A 90 -1.05 -7.43 14.49
C ILE A 90 0.16 -7.84 13.65
N GLY A 91 -0.05 -8.63 12.60
CA GLY A 91 1.01 -9.05 11.68
C GLY A 91 1.69 -7.86 11.02
N GLY A 92 0.91 -6.86 10.58
CA GLY A 92 1.41 -5.63 9.99
C GLY A 92 2.21 -4.77 10.97
N LEU A 93 1.80 -4.65 12.24
CA LEU A 93 2.55 -3.92 13.26
C LEU A 93 3.90 -4.59 13.56
N VAL A 94 3.90 -5.91 13.70
CA VAL A 94 5.11 -6.72 13.88
C VAL A 94 6.03 -6.55 12.66
N ALA A 95 5.49 -6.67 11.45
CA ALA A 95 6.21 -6.45 10.21
C ALA A 95 6.85 -5.06 10.12
N CYS A 96 6.08 -4.01 10.44
CA CYS A 96 6.56 -2.63 10.47
C CYS A 96 7.73 -2.47 11.45
N MET A 97 7.58 -2.99 12.67
CA MET A 97 8.61 -2.88 13.70
C MET A 97 9.91 -3.57 13.27
N PHE A 98 9.84 -4.86 12.92
CA PHE A 98 11.03 -5.62 12.56
C PHE A 98 11.61 -5.17 11.21
N GLY A 99 10.77 -5.00 10.20
CA GLY A 99 11.19 -4.58 8.87
C GLY A 99 11.88 -3.21 8.90
N THR A 100 11.34 -2.24 9.62
CA THR A 100 11.98 -0.92 9.74
C THR A 100 13.32 -1.01 10.49
N VAL A 101 13.39 -1.75 11.60
CA VAL A 101 14.64 -1.90 12.37
C VAL A 101 15.72 -2.57 11.52
N PHE A 102 15.42 -3.72 10.90
CA PHE A 102 16.39 -4.44 10.07
C PHE A 102 16.73 -3.66 8.80
N GLY A 103 15.76 -3.04 8.14
CA GLY A 103 15.99 -2.24 6.93
C GLY A 103 16.87 -1.01 7.21
N LEU A 104 16.73 -0.40 8.39
CA LEU A 104 17.60 0.70 8.81
C LEU A 104 19.03 0.23 9.09
N ILE A 105 19.19 -0.88 9.82
CA ILE A 105 20.50 -1.48 10.10
C ILE A 105 21.19 -1.85 8.78
N MET A 106 20.46 -2.48 7.88
CA MET A 106 20.93 -2.84 6.53
C MET A 106 21.30 -1.62 5.70
N GLY A 107 20.49 -0.55 5.75
CA GLY A 107 20.75 0.68 4.99
C GLY A 107 21.98 1.45 5.47
N THR A 108 22.32 1.34 6.75
CA THR A 108 23.43 2.06 7.38
C THR A 108 24.72 1.26 7.48
N ASN A 109 24.67 -0.08 7.46
CA ASN A 109 25.83 -0.96 7.58
C ASN A 109 26.04 -1.85 6.34
N ARG A 110 27.10 -1.56 5.59
CA ARG A 110 27.44 -2.27 4.33
C ARG A 110 27.81 -3.75 4.52
N ILE A 111 28.29 -4.16 5.70
CA ILE A 111 28.60 -5.57 5.97
C ILE A 111 27.29 -6.34 6.16
N ILE A 112 26.40 -5.81 7.01
CA ILE A 112 25.10 -6.42 7.27
C ILE A 112 24.27 -6.48 5.98
N GLU A 113 24.30 -5.42 5.17
CA GLU A 113 23.72 -5.39 3.83
C GLU A 113 24.17 -6.58 2.97
N LYS A 114 25.48 -6.81 2.84
CA LYS A 114 26.01 -7.92 2.04
C LYS A 114 25.60 -9.29 2.55
N ILE A 115 25.44 -9.45 3.87
CA ILE A 115 25.03 -10.72 4.50
C ILE A 115 23.53 -10.97 4.31
N ILE A 116 22.70 -9.93 4.40
CA ILE A 116 21.24 -10.05 4.36
C ILE A 116 20.68 -10.09 2.92
N ILE A 117 21.35 -9.48 1.94
CA ILE A 117 20.86 -9.47 0.55
C ILE A 117 20.57 -10.88 0.00
N PRO A 118 21.48 -11.87 0.10
CA PRO A 118 21.22 -13.21 -0.43
C PRO A 118 19.97 -13.90 0.17
N PRO A 119 19.81 -14.04 1.50
CA PRO A 119 18.61 -14.64 2.06
C PRO A 119 17.35 -13.81 1.77
N LEU A 120 17.45 -12.48 1.76
CA LEU A 120 16.32 -11.60 1.42
C LEU A 120 15.81 -11.89 0.00
N ASN A 121 16.70 -11.96 -0.99
CA ASN A 121 16.33 -12.28 -2.37
C ASN A 121 15.75 -13.69 -2.51
N PHE A 122 16.27 -14.66 -1.76
CA PHE A 122 15.72 -16.02 -1.73
C PHE A 122 14.26 -16.02 -1.25
N PHE A 123 13.98 -15.39 -0.11
CA PHE A 123 12.62 -15.34 0.43
C PHE A 123 11.67 -14.53 -0.44
N LEU A 124 12.13 -13.42 -1.04
CA LEU A 124 11.31 -12.63 -1.97
C LEU A 124 10.97 -13.38 -3.27
N SER A 125 11.76 -14.39 -3.63
CA SER A 125 11.49 -15.23 -4.82
C SER A 125 10.42 -16.29 -4.56
N ILE A 126 10.10 -16.57 -3.30
CA ILE A 126 9.07 -17.55 -2.91
C ILE A 126 7.70 -16.85 -2.95
N PRO A 127 6.70 -17.38 -3.69
CA PRO A 127 5.35 -16.85 -3.65
C PRO A 127 4.79 -16.94 -2.23
N GLY A 128 4.12 -15.88 -1.75
CA GLY A 128 3.66 -15.83 -0.35
C GLY A 128 2.82 -17.05 0.06
N ILE A 129 1.89 -17.48 -0.78
CA ILE A 129 1.05 -18.66 -0.48
C ILE A 129 1.85 -19.96 -0.26
N ALA A 130 3.08 -20.07 -0.79
CA ALA A 130 3.94 -21.24 -0.64
C ALA A 130 4.68 -21.28 0.71
N THR A 131 4.71 -20.18 1.47
CA THR A 131 5.33 -20.13 2.80
C THR A 131 4.44 -20.77 3.87
N PHE A 132 3.10 -20.70 3.68
CA PHE A 132 2.10 -21.20 4.62
C PHE A 132 2.33 -22.65 5.05
N PRO A 133 2.50 -23.63 4.14
CA PRO A 133 2.71 -25.03 4.52
C PRO A 133 3.94 -25.22 5.41
N ILE A 134 5.03 -24.51 5.13
CA ILE A 134 6.28 -24.61 5.89
C ILE A 134 6.04 -24.14 7.32
N VAL A 135 5.44 -22.95 7.50
CA VAL A 135 5.18 -22.40 8.83
C VAL A 135 4.20 -23.27 9.62
N ILE A 136 3.18 -23.84 8.96
CA ILE A 136 2.25 -24.80 9.56
C ILE A 136 2.98 -26.06 10.08
N LEU A 137 3.99 -26.57 9.37
CA LEU A 137 4.76 -27.73 9.84
C LEU A 137 5.51 -27.45 11.15
N PHE A 138 5.97 -26.23 11.37
CA PHE A 138 6.71 -25.85 12.57
C PHE A 138 5.81 -25.41 13.73
N LEU A 139 4.78 -24.61 13.44
CA LEU A 139 3.92 -23.96 14.44
C LEU A 139 2.55 -24.63 14.60
N GLY A 140 2.24 -25.61 13.77
CA GLY A 140 0.91 -26.22 13.68
C GLY A 140 -0.10 -25.33 12.95
N LEU A 141 -1.34 -25.80 12.87
CA LEU A 141 -2.45 -24.99 12.35
C LEU A 141 -3.03 -24.16 13.50
N SER A 142 -2.70 -22.88 13.52
CA SER A 142 -3.14 -21.96 14.58
C SER A 142 -3.28 -20.52 14.07
N GLU A 143 -3.95 -19.68 14.84
CA GLU A 143 -4.01 -18.22 14.62
C GLU A 143 -2.62 -17.58 14.57
N THR A 144 -1.73 -18.04 15.45
CA THR A 144 -0.34 -17.56 15.51
C THR A 144 0.39 -17.85 14.19
N THR A 145 0.15 -19.01 13.60
CA THR A 145 0.74 -19.40 12.31
C THR A 145 0.34 -18.42 11.20
N LEU A 146 -0.93 -18.01 11.13
CA LEU A 146 -1.41 -17.05 10.14
C LEU A 146 -0.73 -15.68 10.33
N ILE A 147 -0.67 -15.20 11.58
CA ILE A 147 -0.10 -13.89 11.91
C ILE A 147 1.40 -13.85 11.63
N VAL A 148 2.14 -14.91 11.98
CA VAL A 148 3.59 -15.01 11.75
C VAL A 148 3.89 -15.04 10.26
N THR A 149 3.15 -15.82 9.48
CA THR A 149 3.34 -15.90 8.03
C THR A 149 3.09 -14.55 7.35
N LEU A 150 1.95 -13.91 7.65
CA LEU A 150 1.63 -12.57 7.14
C LEU A 150 2.66 -11.53 7.57
N GLY A 151 3.06 -11.55 8.83
CA GLY A 151 4.04 -10.63 9.39
C GLY A 151 5.44 -10.81 8.79
N PHE A 152 5.83 -12.05 8.49
CA PHE A 152 7.09 -12.34 7.82
C PHE A 152 7.11 -11.74 6.41
N GLU A 153 6.11 -12.04 5.59
CA GLU A 153 6.03 -11.54 4.20
C GLU A 153 5.97 -10.02 4.13
N ALA A 154 5.05 -9.42 4.90
CA ALA A 154 4.96 -7.97 5.00
C ALA A 154 6.26 -7.36 5.55
N GLY A 155 6.91 -8.04 6.50
CA GLY A 155 8.18 -7.62 7.11
C GLY A 155 9.31 -7.52 6.09
N LEU A 156 9.39 -8.46 5.14
CA LEU A 156 10.38 -8.41 4.05
C LEU A 156 10.14 -7.19 3.15
N THR A 157 8.89 -6.90 2.79
CA THR A 157 8.56 -5.71 1.99
C THR A 157 8.89 -4.41 2.74
N VAL A 158 8.52 -4.31 4.02
CA VAL A 158 8.87 -3.15 4.85
C VAL A 158 10.38 -2.98 4.96
N LEU A 159 11.12 -4.09 5.12
CA LEU A 159 12.58 -4.10 5.19
C LEU A 159 13.18 -3.53 3.92
N VAL A 160 12.79 -4.03 2.75
CA VAL A 160 13.28 -3.55 1.44
C VAL A 160 12.94 -2.08 1.24
N ASN A 161 11.70 -1.67 1.55
CA ASN A 161 11.26 -0.28 1.42
C ASN A 161 12.07 0.66 2.33
N THR A 162 12.32 0.24 3.57
CA THR A 162 13.13 1.02 4.53
C THR A 162 14.59 1.08 4.09
N TRP A 163 15.18 -0.04 3.69
CA TRP A 163 16.55 -0.12 3.17
C TRP A 163 16.73 0.79 1.96
N THR A 164 15.82 0.70 0.98
CA THR A 164 15.84 1.53 -0.22
C THR A 164 15.68 3.00 0.13
N GLY A 165 14.73 3.35 1.01
CA GLY A 165 14.52 4.74 1.44
C GLY A 165 15.74 5.35 2.14
N VAL A 166 16.48 4.55 2.92
CA VAL A 166 17.75 4.99 3.53
C VAL A 166 18.83 5.22 2.45
N LYS A 167 18.89 4.36 1.43
CA LYS A 167 19.89 4.45 0.35
C LYS A 167 19.63 5.59 -0.64
N THR A 168 18.39 6.03 -0.80
CA THR A 168 18.03 7.14 -1.69
C THR A 168 18.28 8.52 -1.05
N VAL A 169 18.71 8.58 0.21
CA VAL A 169 19.05 9.85 0.86
C VAL A 169 20.30 10.46 0.22
N PRO A 170 20.22 11.73 -0.25
CA PRO A 170 21.37 12.42 -0.82
C PRO A 170 22.57 12.47 0.17
N PRO A 171 23.79 12.11 -0.27
CA PRO A 171 24.97 12.07 0.60
C PRO A 171 25.28 13.42 1.27
N ASN A 172 25.01 14.53 0.58
CA ASN A 172 25.17 15.89 1.10
C ASN A 172 24.36 16.15 2.37
N MET A 173 23.13 15.62 2.49
CA MET A 173 22.33 15.73 3.71
C MET A 173 22.94 14.94 4.87
N LEU A 174 23.49 13.75 4.58
CA LEU A 174 24.17 12.93 5.58
C LEU A 174 25.46 13.62 6.08
N TYR A 175 26.25 14.21 5.17
CA TYR A 175 27.45 14.96 5.54
C TYR A 175 27.13 16.22 6.35
N ALA A 176 26.14 17.01 5.94
CA ALA A 176 25.71 18.20 6.67
C ALA A 176 25.28 17.85 8.10
N GLY A 177 24.48 16.79 8.28
CA GLY A 177 24.08 16.31 9.60
C GLY A 177 25.27 15.93 10.49
N ARG A 178 26.29 15.27 9.94
CA ARG A 178 27.51 14.89 10.69
C ARG A 178 28.38 16.09 11.05
N VAL A 179 28.55 17.05 10.13
CA VAL A 179 29.34 18.28 10.38
C VAL A 179 28.67 19.14 11.46
N LEU A 180 27.34 19.18 11.48
CA LEU A 180 26.54 19.84 12.53
C LEU A 180 26.49 19.05 13.85
N GLY A 181 27.25 17.95 13.97
CA GLY A 181 27.41 17.20 15.22
C GLY A 181 26.29 16.20 15.54
N ALA A 182 25.34 15.94 14.63
CA ALA A 182 24.30 14.94 14.87
C ALA A 182 24.89 13.52 14.88
N LYS A 183 24.66 12.78 15.96
CA LYS A 183 25.13 11.39 16.16
C LYS A 183 24.00 10.49 16.67
N GLY A 184 24.13 9.17 16.44
CA GLY A 184 23.23 8.14 16.99
C GLY A 184 21.74 8.37 16.67
N TRP A 185 20.89 8.29 17.70
CA TRP A 185 19.44 8.49 17.56
C TRP A 185 19.05 9.89 17.06
N ALA A 186 19.80 10.92 17.44
CA ALA A 186 19.54 12.28 16.97
C ALA A 186 19.79 12.42 15.47
N PHE A 187 20.84 11.76 14.95
CA PHE A 187 21.11 11.68 13.50
C PHE A 187 19.99 10.93 12.78
N PHE A 188 19.54 9.79 13.31
CA PHE A 188 18.42 9.04 12.74
C PHE A 188 17.15 9.89 12.65
N ARG A 189 16.66 10.41 13.79
CA ARG A 189 15.36 11.09 13.86
C ARG A 189 15.34 12.45 13.16
N ARG A 190 16.45 13.21 13.17
CA ARG A 190 16.49 14.59 12.65
C ARG A 190 17.02 14.70 11.23
N VAL A 191 17.80 13.73 10.76
CA VAL A 191 18.44 13.80 9.44
C VAL A 191 17.97 12.65 8.57
N LEU A 192 18.20 11.41 9.02
CA LEU A 192 18.00 10.24 8.17
C LEU A 192 16.53 9.94 7.88
N PHE A 193 15.69 9.91 8.92
CA PHE A 193 14.26 9.61 8.82
C PHE A 193 13.49 10.61 7.94
N PRO A 194 13.53 11.93 8.20
CA PRO A 194 12.84 12.90 7.34
C PRO A 194 13.41 12.92 5.91
N ALA A 195 14.72 12.76 5.73
CA ALA A 195 15.31 12.73 4.39
C ALA A 195 14.91 11.47 3.62
N ALA A 196 14.81 10.30 4.25
CA ALA A 196 14.39 9.05 3.61
C ALA A 196 12.92 9.11 3.17
N VAL A 197 12.05 9.72 3.97
CA VAL A 197 10.63 9.92 3.64
C VAL A 197 10.45 10.93 2.50
N LEU A 198 11.22 12.02 2.49
CA LEU A 198 11.11 13.10 1.51
C LEU A 198 11.92 12.86 0.22
N SER A 199 12.87 11.93 0.23
CA SER A 199 13.80 11.65 -0.87
C SER A 199 13.07 11.43 -2.20
N LYS A 200 11.90 10.76 -2.18
CA LYS A 200 11.06 10.55 -3.37
C LYS A 200 10.62 11.85 -4.05
N ASN A 201 10.32 12.89 -3.28
CA ASN A 201 9.87 14.19 -3.81
C ASN A 201 11.04 15.07 -4.26
N SER A 202 12.23 14.90 -3.67
CA SER A 202 13.38 15.76 -3.97
C SER A 202 14.01 15.50 -5.34
N ALA A 203 13.90 14.26 -5.86
CA ALA A 203 14.38 13.92 -7.19
C ALA A 203 13.55 14.59 -8.30
N GLU A 204 12.22 14.64 -8.13
CA GLU A 204 11.31 15.36 -9.03
C GLU A 204 11.55 16.88 -8.96
N PHE A 205 11.77 17.43 -7.76
CA PHE A 205 12.02 18.86 -7.59
C PHE A 205 13.35 19.32 -8.23
N GLN A 206 14.40 18.50 -8.17
CA GLN A 206 15.68 18.80 -8.83
C GLN A 206 15.66 18.63 -10.35
N ALA A 207 14.77 17.78 -10.89
CA ALA A 207 14.54 17.67 -12.33
C ALA A 207 13.73 18.87 -12.84
N ALA A 208 12.73 19.32 -12.08
CA ALA A 208 11.89 20.47 -12.42
C ALA A 208 12.65 21.81 -12.36
N SER A 209 13.67 21.95 -11.49
CA SER A 209 14.47 23.17 -11.39
C SER A 209 15.63 23.28 -12.39
N ARG A 210 15.76 22.31 -13.31
CA ARG A 210 16.79 22.28 -14.36
C ARG A 210 16.23 22.58 -15.76
N VAL A 211 14.95 22.95 -15.85
CA VAL A 211 14.25 23.46 -17.05
C VAL A 211 13.93 24.93 -16.80
#